data_AF-A0A962FID5-F1
#
_entry.id   AF-A0A962FID5-F1
#
_cell.length_a   1.000
_cell.length_b   1.000
_cell.length_c   1.000
_cell.angle_alpha   90.00
_cell.angle_beta   90.00
_cell.angle_gamma   90.00
#
_symmetry.space_group_name_H-M   'P 1'
#
loop_
_entity.id
_entity.type
_entity.pdbx_description
1 polymer ?
#
loop_
_entity_poly.entity_id
_entity_poly.type
_entity_poly.pdbx_seq_one_letter_code
_entity_poly.pdbx_strand_id
1 'polypeptide(L)'
;MQQDNASDMKYFVTPGVVELTPAALKLARAFADHVAGVDGGNWIVTFGWCTRRAQTDRDGKTTEFGPGLDLGAHHVRNVPAEAIWEADGVKYAMQIPSEIVARAEKKIIDVDPLTATAVRLL
;
A
#
# COMPACT_ATOMS: atom_id res chain seq x y z
N MET A 1 21.99 1.11 -18.20
CA MET A 1 21.77 1.51 -16.80
C MET A 1 20.98 0.40 -16.13
N GLN A 2 21.65 -0.50 -15.41
CA GLN A 2 20.97 -1.34 -14.43
C GLN A 2 20.49 -0.40 -13.33
N GLN A 3 19.17 -0.29 -13.14
CA GLN A 3 18.67 0.27 -11.90
C GLN A 3 19.09 -0.69 -10.80
N ASP A 4 20.05 -0.29 -9.97
CA ASP A 4 20.36 -0.92 -8.67
C ASP A 4 19.19 -0.71 -7.68
N ASN A 5 17.97 -1.03 -8.11
CA ASN A 5 16.77 -1.06 -7.28
C ASN A 5 16.74 -2.34 -6.43
N ALA A 6 17.91 -2.79 -5.94
CA ALA A 6 17.98 -3.76 -4.87
C ALA A 6 17.47 -3.06 -3.60
N SER A 7 16.15 -2.95 -3.52
CA SER A 7 15.36 -3.26 -2.32
C SER A 7 16.01 -2.82 -1.00
N ASP A 8 16.17 -1.51 -0.86
CA ASP A 8 16.58 -0.93 0.41
C ASP A 8 15.38 -0.86 1.36
N MET A 9 15.48 -1.56 2.49
CA MET A 9 14.47 -1.53 3.56
C MET A 9 14.17 -0.11 4.05
N LYS A 10 15.01 0.90 3.76
CA LYS A 10 14.75 2.30 4.15
C LYS A 10 13.40 2.86 3.74
N TYR A 11 12.78 2.30 2.69
CA TYR A 11 11.47 2.75 2.20
C TYR A 11 10.31 1.89 2.66
N PHE A 12 10.59 0.77 3.34
CA PHE A 12 9.59 -0.21 3.72
C PHE A 12 9.51 -0.35 5.23
N VAL A 13 8.30 -0.64 5.69
CA VAL A 13 8.04 -0.94 7.10
C VAL A 13 8.35 -2.41 7.33
N THR A 14 9.12 -2.70 8.37
CA THR A 14 9.37 -4.07 8.81
C THR A 14 8.06 -4.76 9.19
N PRO A 15 7.87 -6.04 8.82
CA PRO A 15 6.76 -6.84 9.32
C PRO A 15 6.68 -6.80 10.85
N GLY A 16 5.48 -6.62 11.39
CA GLY A 16 5.15 -6.51 12.81
C GLY A 16 4.97 -5.08 13.30
N VAL A 17 5.45 -4.07 12.56
CA VAL A 17 5.44 -2.68 13.04
C VAL A 17 4.12 -1.97 12.81
N VAL A 18 3.43 -2.30 11.71
CA VAL A 18 2.12 -1.75 11.34
C VAL A 18 1.20 -2.92 11.01
N GLU A 19 -0.02 -2.89 11.52
CA GLU A 19 -1.03 -3.93 11.31
C GLU A 19 -2.08 -3.50 10.27
N LEU A 20 -2.75 -4.47 9.64
CA LEU A 20 -3.92 -4.23 8.79
C LEU A 20 -5.18 -4.60 9.54
N THR A 21 -6.23 -3.78 9.47
CA THR A 21 -7.57 -4.23 9.85
C THR A 21 -8.06 -5.33 8.90
N PRO A 22 -9.03 -6.17 9.30
CA PRO A 22 -9.67 -7.12 8.40
C PRO A 22 -10.29 -6.46 7.16
N ALA A 23 -10.78 -5.23 7.28
CA ALA A 23 -11.33 -4.47 6.16
C ALA A 23 -10.25 -4.06 5.16
N ALA A 24 -9.11 -3.54 5.63
CA ALA A 24 -7.98 -3.20 4.78
C ALA A 24 -7.38 -4.44 4.09
N LEU A 25 -7.27 -5.57 4.80
CA LEU A 25 -6.81 -6.83 4.22
C LEU A 25 -7.75 -7.35 3.12
N LYS A 26 -9.08 -7.26 3.34
CA LYS A 26 -10.08 -7.61 2.34
C LYS A 26 -9.97 -6.73 1.08
N LEU A 27 -9.71 -5.43 1.25
CA LEU A 27 -9.50 -4.52 0.13
C LEU A 27 -8.22 -4.87 -0.65
N ALA A 28 -7.12 -5.14 0.05
CA ALA A 28 -5.87 -5.59 -0.57
C ALA A 28 -6.05 -6.89 -1.37
N ARG A 29 -6.81 -7.84 -0.84
CA ARG A 29 -7.14 -9.09 -1.54
C ARG A 29 -7.89 -8.84 -2.85
N ALA A 30 -8.97 -8.05 -2.79
CA ALA A 30 -9.74 -7.72 -3.99
C ALA A 30 -8.89 -7.01 -5.04
N PHE A 31 -7.95 -6.15 -4.61
CA PHE A 31 -6.99 -5.51 -5.48
C PHE A 31 -5.99 -6.50 -6.08
N ALA A 32 -5.46 -7.44 -5.29
CA ALA A 32 -4.55 -8.49 -5.77
C ALA A 32 -5.22 -9.37 -6.83
N ASP A 33 -6.48 -9.78 -6.62
CA ASP A 33 -7.25 -10.58 -7.57
C ASP A 33 -7.43 -9.84 -8.90
N HIS A 34 -7.70 -8.53 -8.84
CA HIS A 34 -7.80 -7.69 -10.04
C HIS A 34 -6.47 -7.62 -10.81
N VAL A 35 -5.35 -7.40 -10.11
CA VAL A 35 -4.02 -7.31 -10.71
C VAL A 35 -3.57 -8.65 -11.31
N ALA A 36 -3.83 -9.76 -10.63
CA ALA A 36 -3.48 -11.10 -11.11
C ALA A 36 -4.16 -11.43 -12.45
N GLY A 37 -5.38 -10.95 -12.65
CA GLY A 37 -6.11 -11.10 -13.93
C GLY A 37 -5.49 -10.35 -15.11
N VAL A 38 -4.58 -9.40 -14.86
CA VAL A 38 -3.96 -8.55 -15.90
C VAL A 38 -2.60 -9.09 -16.35
N ASP A 39 -1.76 -9.62 -15.45
CA ASP A 39 -0.33 -9.85 -15.77
C ASP A 39 0.28 -11.16 -15.20
N GLY A 40 -0.53 -12.21 -15.04
CA GLY A 40 -0.02 -13.60 -14.98
C GLY A 40 0.74 -14.03 -13.71
N GLY A 41 0.78 -13.19 -12.67
CA GLY A 41 1.25 -13.57 -11.34
C GLY A 41 2.76 -13.45 -11.16
N ASN A 42 3.20 -12.37 -10.52
CA ASN A 42 4.45 -12.19 -9.75
C ASN A 42 4.43 -10.80 -9.09
N TRP A 43 3.24 -10.39 -8.68
CA TRP A 43 2.94 -9.06 -8.14
C TRP A 43 2.52 -9.20 -6.69
N ILE A 44 2.93 -8.24 -5.87
CA ILE A 44 2.45 -8.10 -4.50
C ILE A 44 1.73 -6.77 -4.36
N VAL A 45 0.83 -6.69 -3.38
CA VAL A 45 0.15 -5.44 -3.05
C VAL A 45 1.09 -4.55 -2.23
N THR A 46 1.07 -3.26 -2.45
CA THR A 46 1.82 -2.30 -1.63
C THR A 46 0.91 -1.23 -1.07
N PHE A 47 1.06 -0.94 0.22
CA PHE A 47 0.45 0.22 0.86
C PHE A 47 1.43 1.38 0.80
N GLY A 48 1.25 2.27 -0.18
CA GLY A 48 2.20 3.34 -0.48
C GLY A 48 1.77 4.67 0.12
N TRP A 49 2.67 5.34 0.83
CA TRP A 49 2.45 6.70 1.31
C TRP A 49 2.47 7.71 0.17
N CYS A 50 1.44 8.53 0.11
CA CYS A 50 1.31 9.65 -0.80
C CYS A 50 1.19 10.94 0.01
N THR A 51 2.01 11.94 -0.33
CA THR A 51 1.96 13.28 0.30
C THR A 51 0.75 14.09 -0.15
N ARG A 52 0.12 13.70 -1.27
CA ARG A 52 -1.06 14.34 -1.83
C ARG A 52 -1.86 13.30 -2.60
N ARG A 53 -3.12 13.12 -2.22
CA ARG A 53 -4.11 12.32 -2.94
C ARG A 53 -5.23 13.22 -3.45
N ALA A 54 -5.67 12.97 -4.66
CA ALA A 54 -6.78 13.68 -5.28
C ALA A 54 -7.52 12.74 -6.23
N GLN A 55 -8.83 12.95 -6.38
CA GLN A 55 -9.66 12.25 -7.33
C GLN A 55 -10.35 13.27 -8.23
N THR A 56 -10.29 13.04 -9.53
CA THR A 56 -11.09 13.77 -10.51
C THR A 56 -12.27 12.91 -10.89
N ASP A 57 -13.49 13.44 -10.77
CA ASP A 57 -14.70 12.74 -11.22
C ASP A 57 -14.90 12.87 -12.75
N ARG A 58 -15.97 12.25 -13.26
CA ARG A 58 -16.28 12.27 -14.70
C ARG A 58 -16.61 13.66 -15.23
N ASP A 59 -17.02 14.57 -14.36
CA ASP A 59 -17.35 15.95 -14.71
C ASP A 59 -16.12 16.87 -14.65
N GLY A 60 -14.94 16.31 -14.36
CA GLY A 60 -13.68 17.04 -14.28
C GLY A 60 -13.44 17.75 -12.96
N LYS A 61 -14.31 17.56 -11.95
CA LYS A 61 -14.12 18.17 -10.64
C LYS A 61 -13.08 17.38 -9.85
N THR A 62 -12.03 18.07 -9.43
CA THR A 62 -10.97 17.51 -8.57
C THR A 62 -11.33 17.73 -7.10
N THR A 63 -11.29 16.66 -6.31
CA THR A 63 -11.37 16.69 -4.84
C THR A 63 -10.01 16.28 -4.28
N GLU A 64 -9.44 17.11 -3.40
CA GLU A 64 -8.19 16.82 -2.68
C GLU A 64 -8.47 16.18 -1.32
N PHE A 65 -7.72 15.14 -0.98
CA PHE A 65 -7.86 14.40 0.29
C PHE A 65 -6.64 14.56 1.19
N GLY A 66 -5.61 15.30 0.75
CA GLY A 66 -4.36 15.46 1.48
C GLY A 66 -3.50 14.18 1.48
N PRO A 67 -2.56 14.05 2.43
CA PRO A 67 -1.71 12.87 2.55
C PRO A 67 -2.49 11.60 2.92
N GLY A 68 -1.96 10.43 2.57
CA GLY A 68 -2.53 9.15 3.00
C GLY A 68 -1.90 7.96 2.30
N LEU A 69 -2.62 6.84 2.29
CA LEU A 69 -2.14 5.59 1.69
C LEU A 69 -2.99 5.21 0.48
N ASP A 70 -2.32 4.73 -0.56
CA ASP A 70 -2.95 4.10 -1.72
C ASP A 70 -2.48 2.66 -1.88
N LEU A 71 -3.33 1.84 -2.51
CA LEU A 71 -2.96 0.50 -2.93
C LEU A 71 -2.25 0.56 -4.28
N GLY A 72 -1.07 -0.05 -4.33
CA GLY A 72 -0.29 -0.25 -5.53
C GLY A 72 0.02 -1.73 -5.76
N ALA A 73 0.54 -2.05 -6.93
CA ALA A 73 1.09 -3.35 -7.24
C ALA A 73 2.56 -3.21 -7.64
N HIS A 74 3.42 -4.01 -7.02
CA HIS A 74 4.83 -4.07 -7.38
C HIS A 74 5.23 -5.49 -7.76
N HIS A 75 6.07 -5.63 -8.78
CA HIS A 75 6.67 -6.91 -9.08
C HIS A 75 7.51 -7.36 -7.89
N VAL A 76 7.38 -8.63 -7.47
CA VAL A 76 7.98 -9.15 -6.23
C VAL A 76 9.48 -8.86 -6.13
N ARG A 77 10.21 -8.97 -7.25
CA ARG A 77 11.65 -8.67 -7.35
C ARG A 77 12.06 -7.22 -7.01
N ASN A 78 11.12 -6.28 -7.05
CA ASN A 78 11.37 -4.86 -6.77
C ASN A 78 11.14 -4.52 -5.29
N VAL A 79 10.71 -5.49 -4.49
CA VAL A 79 10.42 -5.32 -3.07
C VAL A 79 11.45 -6.16 -2.27
N PRO A 80 12.03 -5.61 -1.19
CA PRO A 80 12.91 -6.39 -0.34
C PRO A 80 12.16 -7.60 0.20
N ALA A 81 12.75 -8.80 0.10
CA ALA A 81 12.09 -10.02 0.58
C ALA A 81 11.69 -9.92 2.06
N GLU A 82 12.51 -9.22 2.86
CA GLU A 82 12.28 -8.97 4.29
C GLU A 82 11.12 -7.99 4.57
N ALA A 83 10.69 -7.21 3.58
CA ALA A 83 9.52 -6.31 3.68
C ALA A 83 8.20 -7.00 3.31
N ILE A 84 8.26 -8.22 2.75
CA ILE A 84 7.06 -8.91 2.24
C ILE A 84 6.39 -9.67 3.37
N TRP A 85 5.12 -9.36 3.60
CA TRP A 85 4.23 -10.11 4.47
C TRP A 85 3.27 -10.95 3.65
N GLU A 86 2.82 -12.06 4.20
CA GLU A 86 1.68 -12.83 3.71
C GLU A 86 0.60 -12.98 4.80
N ALA A 87 -0.64 -12.61 4.49
CA ALA A 87 -1.80 -12.85 5.35
C ALA A 87 -3.04 -13.10 4.49
N ASP A 88 -3.89 -14.06 4.91
CA ASP A 88 -5.09 -14.49 4.17
C ASP A 88 -4.82 -14.78 2.67
N GLY A 89 -3.67 -15.37 2.37
CA GLY A 89 -3.25 -15.70 0.99
C GLY A 89 -2.84 -14.50 0.13
N VAL A 90 -2.73 -13.30 0.71
CA VAL A 90 -2.28 -12.08 0.02
C VAL A 90 -0.86 -11.74 0.46
N LYS A 91 0.03 -11.59 -0.52
CA LYS A 91 1.36 -11.00 -0.30
C LYS A 91 1.31 -9.50 -0.42
N TYR A 92 1.85 -8.80 0.57
CA TYR A 92 1.88 -7.35 0.59
C TYR A 92 3.13 -6.78 1.26
N ALA A 93 3.40 -5.50 1.00
CA ALA A 93 4.41 -4.72 1.71
C ALA A 93 3.89 -3.31 2.02
N MET A 94 4.51 -2.65 2.98
CA MET A 94 4.13 -1.30 3.41
C MET A 94 5.26 -0.33 3.08
N GLN A 95 5.02 0.57 2.14
CA GLN A 95 5.99 1.57 1.70
C GLN A 95 5.64 2.91 2.35
N ILE A 96 5.94 3.02 3.64
CA ILE A 96 5.57 4.16 4.48
C ILE A 96 6.86 4.72 5.11
N PRO A 97 7.15 6.03 4.97
CA PRO A 97 8.31 6.63 5.61
C PRO A 97 8.28 6.42 7.13
N SER A 98 9.44 6.13 7.72
CA SER A 98 9.56 5.78 9.13
C SER A 98 9.07 6.91 10.06
N GLU A 99 9.26 8.16 9.64
CA GLU A 99 8.76 9.34 10.36
C GLU A 99 7.24 9.45 10.38
N ILE A 100 6.56 8.90 9.37
CA ILE A 100 5.09 8.84 9.33
C ILE A 100 4.60 7.73 10.26
N VAL A 101 5.25 6.56 10.23
CA VAL A 101 4.95 5.46 11.14
C VAL A 101 5.19 5.84 12.60
N ALA A 102 6.26 6.60 12.88
CA ALA A 102 6.58 7.06 14.23
C ALA A 102 5.56 8.06 14.79
N ARG A 103 4.85 8.79 13.93
CA ARG A 103 3.82 9.76 14.31
C ARG A 103 2.41 9.16 14.39
N ALA A 104 2.20 7.97 13.83
CA ALA A 104 0.92 7.28 13.88
C ALA A 104 0.60 6.85 15.32
N GLU A 105 -0.63 7.10 15.75
CA GLU A 105 -1.04 6.84 17.13
C GLU A 105 -1.21 5.33 17.36
N LYS A 106 -1.78 4.62 16.38
CA LYS A 106 -2.13 3.20 16.51
C LYS A 106 -1.28 2.28 15.65
N LYS A 107 -0.67 2.79 14.58
CA LYS A 107 0.08 1.98 13.59
C LYS A 107 -0.80 0.90 12.98
N ILE A 108 -2.06 1.23 12.71
CA ILE A 108 -3.03 0.35 12.08
C ILE A 108 -3.46 0.98 10.76
N ILE A 109 -3.41 0.22 9.67
CA ILE A 109 -3.98 0.63 8.40
C ILE A 109 -5.43 0.14 8.33
N ASP A 110 -6.33 1.07 8.08
CA ASP A 110 -7.75 0.79 7.88
C ASP A 110 -8.25 1.43 6.57
N VAL A 111 -9.46 1.08 6.17
CA VAL A 111 -10.13 1.70 5.02
C VAL A 111 -10.34 3.21 5.27
N ASP A 112 -10.13 4.00 4.24
CA ASP A 112 -10.40 5.44 4.30
C ASP A 112 -11.92 5.67 4.13
N PRO A 113 -12.62 6.24 5.12
CA PRO A 113 -14.07 6.46 4.99
C PRO A 113 -14.41 7.51 3.92
N LEU A 114 -13.44 8.33 3.48
CA LEU A 114 -13.65 9.36 2.47
C LEU A 114 -13.61 8.83 1.04
N THR A 115 -13.00 7.65 0.82
CA THR A 115 -12.84 7.07 -0.52
C THR A 115 -12.91 5.54 -0.46
N ALA A 116 -13.74 4.93 -1.32
CA ALA A 116 -13.98 3.48 -1.30
C ALA A 116 -12.77 2.62 -1.68
N THR A 117 -11.71 3.23 -2.22
CA THR A 117 -10.55 2.54 -2.80
C THR A 117 -9.24 2.83 -2.08
N ALA A 118 -9.25 3.70 -1.07
CA ALA A 118 -8.03 4.08 -0.37
C ALA A 118 -8.03 3.61 1.08
N VAL A 119 -6.85 3.71 1.69
CA VAL A 119 -6.59 3.31 3.07
C VAL A 119 -5.90 4.45 3.81
N ARG A 120 -5.86 4.37 5.13
CA ARG A 120 -5.21 5.36 5.99
C ARG A 120 -4.51 4.70 7.16
N LEU A 121 -3.42 5.31 7.61
CA LEU A 121 -2.73 4.93 8.83
C LEU A 121 -3.37 5.65 10.02
N LEU A 122 -3.80 4.90 11.02
CA LEU A 122 -4.40 5.35 12.27
C LEU A 122 -3.34 5.49 13.39
#